data_AF-A0A671PYC9-F1
#
_entry.id   AF-A0A671PYC9-F1
#
_cell.length_a   1.000
_cell.length_b   1.000
_cell.length_c   1.000
_cell.angle_alpha   90.00
_cell.angle_beta   90.00
_cell.angle_gamma   90.00
#
_symmetry.space_group_name_H-M   'P 1'
#
loop_
_entity.id
_entity.type
_entity.pdbx_description
1 polymer ?
#
loop_
_entity_poly.entity_id
_entity_poly.type
_entity_poly.pdbx_seq_one_letter_code
_entity_poly.pdbx_strand_id
1 'polypeptide(L)'
;MLTAFAWHYDFLTERHRNNASLPNNITILLWHWPYGTRYSLAGDVCLRDYGISGCVLMDNRTLYESADLVVFHHFELKLHKQHLPVHLRRPAKQRWVWLSLEAPQNNGNLSPYNNLFNLTMSYHSHADITVPYGKLLQRKKPGLDFVIPKNKSYEACWVVSNYQKWHKRSAVFQELNKNLNVQLYGLSAKKPLPKEALLPTISRCYFYLAFENTQSPQYITEKLWRNAFQAGTVPVVLGPPRRDYEAVAPPNSFIHVDDFKSIKALAEYLRGLTKDPEKYNAYLNWRQDYMVKLYTDWRERFCNICPIYGQFPTQKVYEDLRAWAKW
;
A
#
# COMPACT_ATOMS: atom_id res chain seq x y z
N MET A 1 2.54 -53.48 11.08
CA MET A 1 3.45 -52.84 12.06
C MET A 1 3.56 -51.37 11.71
N LEU A 2 2.72 -50.57 12.37
CA LEU A 2 2.66 -49.11 12.27
C LEU A 2 3.60 -48.54 13.34
N THR A 3 4.43 -47.55 12.99
CA THR A 3 4.99 -46.63 13.98
C THR A 3 4.72 -45.20 13.51
N ALA A 4 3.83 -44.54 14.24
CA ALA A 4 3.51 -43.14 14.13
C ALA A 4 4.47 -42.35 15.01
N PHE A 5 5.09 -41.31 14.45
CA PHE A 5 5.80 -40.30 15.22
C PHE A 5 4.83 -39.16 15.55
N ALA A 6 4.41 -39.11 16.82
CA ALA A 6 3.80 -37.95 17.44
C ALA A 6 4.91 -37.10 18.06
N TRP A 7 4.94 -35.80 17.76
CA TRP A 7 5.68 -34.83 18.55
C TRP A 7 4.72 -33.82 19.16
N HIS A 8 4.82 -33.74 20.48
CA HIS A 8 4.04 -32.95 21.42
C HIS A 8 4.11 -31.45 21.11
N TYR A 9 2.93 -30.83 21.06
CA TYR A 9 2.71 -29.44 21.39
C TYR A 9 2.62 -29.33 22.91
N ASP A 10 3.50 -28.55 23.54
CA ASP A 10 3.21 -27.81 24.77
C ASP A 10 4.41 -26.95 25.16
N PHE A 11 4.22 -25.62 25.18
CA PHE A 11 4.90 -24.75 26.12
C PHE A 11 3.91 -23.70 26.61
N LEU A 12 3.38 -23.98 27.80
CA LEU A 12 2.57 -23.10 28.61
C LEU A 12 3.39 -21.92 29.16
N THR A 13 2.70 -20.78 29.15
CA THR A 13 2.64 -19.66 30.11
C THR A 13 3.59 -19.62 31.32
N GLU A 14 3.87 -18.35 31.67
CA GLU A 14 4.53 -17.80 32.86
C GLU A 14 6.05 -17.70 32.84
N ARG A 15 6.56 -16.46 32.67
CA ARG A 15 7.65 -15.92 33.49
C ARG A 15 7.63 -14.39 33.52
N HIS A 16 7.39 -13.89 34.74
CA HIS A 16 7.84 -12.64 35.34
C HIS A 16 7.35 -11.29 34.79
N ARG A 17 6.46 -10.68 35.58
CA ARG A 17 6.47 -9.23 35.85
C ARG A 17 7.90 -8.80 36.19
N ASN A 18 8.57 -8.19 35.24
CA ASN A 18 9.53 -7.14 35.52
C ASN A 18 8.86 -5.83 35.18
N ASN A 19 8.40 -5.12 36.21
CA ASN A 19 7.94 -3.75 36.14
C ASN A 19 9.18 -2.86 35.97
N ALA A 20 9.83 -2.96 34.80
CA ALA A 20 10.78 -1.97 34.33
C ALA A 20 9.95 -0.83 33.75
N SER A 21 10.02 0.34 34.38
CA SER A 21 9.45 1.58 33.89
C SER A 21 9.74 1.75 32.40
N LEU A 22 8.70 1.80 31.57
CA LEU A 22 8.84 2.17 30.16
C LEU A 22 9.52 3.55 30.11
N PRO A 23 10.72 3.67 29.53
CA PRO A 23 11.37 4.96 29.37
C PRO A 23 10.52 5.79 28.40
N ASN A 24 10.26 7.06 28.75
CA ASN A 24 9.58 8.11 27.97
C ASN A 24 8.96 7.67 26.62
N ASN A 25 7.64 7.64 26.53
CA ASN A 25 6.94 7.42 25.25
C ASN A 25 7.50 8.36 24.17
N ILE A 26 7.99 7.80 23.08
CA ILE A 26 8.56 8.55 21.96
C ILE A 26 7.48 9.45 21.35
N THR A 27 7.84 10.68 21.00
CA THR A 27 6.91 11.65 20.44
C THR A 27 7.10 11.78 18.92
N ILE A 28 6.02 11.54 18.17
CA ILE A 28 6.03 11.63 16.71
C ILE A 28 5.12 12.78 16.29
N LEU A 29 5.73 13.88 15.85
CA LEU A 29 5.03 15.04 15.32
C LEU A 29 4.77 14.90 13.82
N LEU A 30 3.51 14.96 13.43
CA LEU A 30 3.09 15.09 12.04
C LEU A 30 3.14 16.57 11.68
N TRP A 31 4.11 16.97 10.86
CA TRP A 31 4.23 18.39 10.48
C TRP A 31 3.00 18.85 9.69
N HIS A 32 2.47 17.97 8.83
CA HIS A 32 1.17 18.14 8.20
C HIS A 32 0.57 16.77 7.85
N TRP A 33 -0.76 16.73 7.83
CA TRP A 33 -1.51 15.55 7.45
C TRP A 33 -1.41 15.27 5.94
N PRO A 34 -1.16 14.02 5.53
CA PRO A 34 -1.14 13.66 4.12
C PRO A 34 -2.47 13.99 3.41
N TYR A 35 -2.36 14.68 2.28
CA TYR A 35 -3.48 15.16 1.47
C TYR A 35 -4.49 16.06 2.23
N GLY A 36 -4.09 16.61 3.38
CA GLY A 36 -4.91 17.51 4.21
C GLY A 36 -6.01 16.83 5.01
N THR A 37 -6.14 15.50 4.99
CA THR A 37 -7.15 14.78 5.78
C THR A 37 -6.69 14.65 7.23
N ARG A 38 -7.36 15.36 8.15
CA ARG A 38 -7.04 15.34 9.58
C ARG A 38 -7.76 14.20 10.30
N TYR A 39 -7.11 13.67 11.33
CA TYR A 39 -7.67 12.65 12.21
C TYR A 39 -7.49 13.09 13.66
N SER A 40 -8.40 12.65 14.54
CA SER A 40 -8.23 12.89 15.98
C SER A 40 -7.06 12.06 16.53
N LEU A 41 -6.16 12.75 17.24
CA LEU A 41 -5.05 12.16 18.00
C LEU A 41 -5.32 12.21 19.52
N ALA A 42 -6.58 12.32 19.93
CA ALA A 42 -6.93 12.37 21.35
C ALA A 42 -6.60 11.03 22.06
N GLY A 43 -5.79 11.12 23.11
CA GLY A 43 -5.30 9.99 23.89
C GLY A 43 -4.19 9.20 23.17
N ASP A 44 -3.84 8.03 23.71
CA ASP A 44 -2.91 7.11 23.05
C ASP A 44 -3.62 6.33 21.93
N VAL A 45 -3.73 6.95 20.76
CA VAL A 45 -4.40 6.37 19.59
C VAL A 45 -3.69 5.12 19.09
N CYS A 46 -2.38 5.02 19.25
CA CYS A 46 -1.61 3.87 18.80
C CYS A 46 -1.97 2.64 19.63
N LEU A 47 -2.00 2.78 20.95
CA LEU A 47 -2.37 1.70 21.85
C LEU A 47 -3.86 1.37 21.72
N ARG A 48 -4.73 2.39 21.75
CA ARG A 48 -6.18 2.21 21.77
C ARG A 48 -6.73 1.58 20.48
N ASP A 49 -6.35 2.10 19.32
CA ASP A 49 -6.98 1.73 18.04
C ASP A 49 -6.22 0.58 17.34
N TYR A 50 -4.91 0.42 17.62
CA TYR A 50 -4.06 -0.54 16.91
C TYR A 50 -3.28 -1.50 17.81
N GLY A 51 -3.36 -1.35 19.15
CA GLY A 51 -2.61 -2.19 20.09
C GLY A 51 -1.10 -1.98 20.03
N ILE A 52 -0.64 -0.83 19.54
CA ILE A 52 0.78 -0.50 19.39
C ILE A 52 1.20 0.48 20.48
N SER A 53 2.11 0.07 21.37
CA SER A 53 2.64 0.91 22.44
C SER A 53 4.01 1.52 22.08
N GLY A 54 4.49 2.43 22.94
CA GLY A 54 5.86 2.95 22.89
C GLY A 54 6.01 4.31 22.22
N CYS A 55 4.96 4.86 21.60
CA CYS A 55 5.00 6.22 21.07
C CYS A 55 3.63 6.93 21.09
N VAL A 56 3.65 8.26 21.05
CA VAL A 56 2.49 9.14 21.01
C VAL A 56 2.54 10.00 19.75
N LEU A 57 1.45 10.01 18.98
CA LEU A 57 1.31 10.87 17.81
C LEU A 57 0.86 12.27 18.20
N MET A 58 1.41 13.28 17.55
CA MET A 58 1.08 14.70 17.75
C MET A 58 0.96 15.40 16.41
N ASP A 59 0.10 16.42 16.30
CA ASP A 59 0.01 17.30 15.14
C ASP A 59 0.02 18.79 15.50
N ASN A 60 0.25 19.11 16.79
CA ASN A 60 0.48 20.47 17.26
C ASN A 60 1.93 20.90 17.04
N ARG A 61 2.15 21.80 16.06
CA ARG A 61 3.48 22.30 15.68
C ARG A 61 4.22 23.05 16.78
N THR A 62 3.54 23.53 17.83
CA THR A 62 4.24 24.18 18.96
C THR A 62 5.11 23.20 19.73
N LEU A 63 4.89 21.89 19.58
CA LEU A 63 5.68 20.82 20.18
C LEU A 63 6.88 20.41 19.33
N TYR A 64 7.19 21.16 18.27
CA TYR A 64 8.29 20.87 17.36
C TYR A 64 9.61 20.66 18.09
N GLU A 65 10.05 21.56 18.96
CA GLU A 65 11.35 21.43 19.63
C GLU A 65 11.40 20.29 20.66
N SER A 66 10.25 19.78 21.10
CA SER A 66 10.16 18.66 22.04
C SER A 66 9.99 17.29 21.37
N ALA A 67 9.71 17.26 20.06
CA ALA A 67 9.43 16.02 19.34
C ALA A 67 10.70 15.21 19.06
N ASP A 68 10.63 13.89 19.23
CA ASP A 68 11.71 12.96 18.86
C ASP A 68 11.79 12.75 17.34
N LEU A 69 10.61 12.60 16.72
CA LEU A 69 10.45 12.45 15.28
C LEU A 69 9.52 13.53 14.72
N VAL A 70 9.87 14.06 13.55
CA VAL A 70 8.98 14.93 12.78
C VAL A 70 8.80 14.35 11.38
N VAL A 71 7.56 14.04 11.02
CA VAL A 71 7.21 13.41 9.74
C VAL A 71 6.69 14.45 8.76
N PHE A 72 7.25 14.44 7.55
CA PHE A 72 6.90 15.35 6.46
C PHE A 72 6.44 14.56 5.24
N HIS A 73 5.17 14.70 4.87
CA HIS A 73 4.65 14.11 3.65
C HIS A 73 5.09 14.89 2.39
N HIS A 74 5.68 14.19 1.44
CA HIS A 74 6.36 14.84 0.32
C HIS A 74 5.41 15.60 -0.60
N PHE A 75 4.16 15.16 -0.71
CA PHE A 75 3.19 15.77 -1.63
C PHE A 75 2.91 17.25 -1.32
N GLU A 76 2.78 17.62 -0.05
CA GLU A 76 2.54 19.02 0.33
C GLU A 76 3.78 19.89 0.12
N LEU A 77 4.98 19.33 0.31
CA LEU A 77 6.24 20.02 0.04
C LEU A 77 6.44 20.26 -1.46
N LYS A 78 6.21 19.23 -2.28
CA LYS A 78 6.27 19.29 -3.75
C LYS A 78 5.31 20.33 -4.33
N LEU A 79 4.12 20.46 -3.77
CA LEU A 79 3.13 21.45 -4.22
C LEU A 79 3.31 22.83 -3.59
N HIS A 80 4.37 23.04 -2.80
CA HIS A 80 4.60 24.26 -2.02
C HIS A 80 3.40 24.66 -1.14
N LYS A 81 2.57 23.69 -0.73
CA LYS A 81 1.44 23.91 0.19
C LYS A 81 1.90 24.02 1.63
N GLN A 82 3.06 23.45 1.95
CA GLN A 82 3.69 23.47 3.26
C GLN A 82 5.21 23.63 3.08
N HIS A 83 5.85 24.20 4.09
CA HIS A 83 7.29 24.42 4.12
C HIS A 83 7.93 23.71 5.32
N LEU A 84 9.20 23.38 5.19
CA LEU A 84 10.01 22.83 6.28
C LEU A 84 10.31 23.94 7.30
N PRO A 85 10.29 23.66 8.61
CA PRO A 85 10.57 24.64 9.66
C PRO A 85 12.08 24.85 9.86
N VAL A 86 12.81 25.12 8.78
CA VAL A 86 14.27 25.34 8.82
C VAL A 86 14.68 26.59 9.61
N HIS A 87 13.72 27.48 9.90
CA HIS A 87 13.90 28.66 10.76
C HIS A 87 13.80 28.33 12.25
N LEU A 88 13.23 27.17 12.62
CA LEU A 88 13.12 26.74 14.03
C LEU A 88 14.37 25.98 14.45
N ARG A 89 14.69 26.04 15.74
CA ARG A 89 15.81 25.27 16.29
C ARG A 89 15.47 23.78 16.25
N ARG A 90 16.26 23.01 15.51
CA ARG A 90 16.15 21.56 15.49
C ARG A 90 17.02 20.94 16.61
N PRO A 91 16.45 20.23 17.59
CA PRO A 91 17.22 19.52 18.61
C PRO A 91 18.15 18.47 17.99
N ALA A 92 19.34 18.28 18.56
CA ALA A 92 20.35 17.38 18.01
C ALA A 92 19.89 15.91 17.89
N LYS A 93 19.00 15.47 18.80
CA LYS A 93 18.44 14.10 18.80
C LYS A 93 17.18 13.96 17.93
N GLN A 94 16.57 15.08 17.52
CA GLN A 94 15.36 15.04 16.72
C GLN A 94 15.65 14.60 15.29
N ARG A 95 14.84 13.69 14.78
CA ARG A 95 14.97 13.15 13.43
C ARG A 95 13.82 13.56 12.55
N TRP A 96 14.14 13.92 11.32
CA TRP A 96 13.16 14.23 10.28
C TRP A 96 12.95 13.01 9.40
N VAL A 97 11.68 12.68 9.16
CA VAL A 97 11.25 11.56 8.31
C VAL A 97 10.64 12.13 7.04
N TRP A 98 11.21 11.77 5.90
CA TRP A 98 10.62 12.04 4.59
C TRP A 98 9.62 10.92 4.27
N LEU A 99 8.34 11.26 4.07
CA LEU A 99 7.29 10.31 3.75
C LEU A 99 6.81 10.50 2.31
N SER A 100 6.91 9.48 1.48
CA SER A 100 6.18 9.42 0.21
C SER A 100 5.77 7.99 -0.12
N LEU A 101 4.50 7.83 -0.50
CA LEU A 101 4.01 6.57 -1.06
C LEU A 101 3.92 6.61 -2.58
N GLU A 102 4.35 7.69 -3.23
CA GLU A 102 4.38 7.75 -4.70
C GLU A 102 5.64 7.10 -5.28
N ALA A 103 5.51 6.62 -6.52
CA ALA A 103 6.63 6.14 -7.30
C ALA A 103 7.70 7.25 -7.46
N PRO A 104 9.00 6.90 -7.48
CA PRO A 104 10.15 7.78 -7.74
C PRO A 104 9.89 8.93 -8.71
N GLN A 105 9.38 8.61 -9.89
CA GLN A 105 9.19 9.53 -11.01
C GLN A 105 8.14 10.60 -10.71
N ASN A 106 7.24 10.35 -9.76
CA ASN A 106 6.17 11.26 -9.37
C ASN A 106 6.55 12.14 -8.18
N ASN A 107 7.72 11.94 -7.57
CA ASN A 107 8.21 12.77 -6.46
C ASN A 107 8.78 14.13 -6.94
N GLY A 108 9.09 14.31 -8.23
CA GLY A 108 9.64 15.58 -8.73
C GLY A 108 11.08 15.81 -8.25
N ASN A 109 11.52 17.07 -8.16
CA ASN A 109 12.91 17.39 -7.79
C ASN A 109 13.11 17.33 -6.27
N LEU A 110 13.92 16.36 -5.82
CA LEU A 110 14.26 16.17 -4.41
C LEU A 110 15.56 16.83 -3.97
N SER A 111 16.35 17.39 -4.90
CA SER A 111 17.65 17.99 -4.60
C SER A 111 17.60 19.08 -3.50
N PRO A 112 16.55 19.92 -3.40
CA PRO A 112 16.43 20.91 -2.32
C PRO A 112 16.31 20.31 -0.90
N TYR A 113 16.10 18.99 -0.79
CA TYR A 113 15.92 18.29 0.48
C TYR A 113 17.14 17.47 0.92
N ASN A 114 18.21 17.51 0.13
CA ASN A 114 19.48 16.88 0.47
C ASN A 114 20.00 17.39 1.82
N ASN A 115 20.57 16.49 2.62
CA ASN A 115 21.09 16.76 3.96
C ASN A 115 20.05 17.17 5.03
N LEU A 116 18.74 17.12 4.74
CA LEU A 116 17.71 17.50 5.72
C LEU A 116 17.11 16.32 6.48
N PHE A 117 16.86 15.21 5.78
CA PHE A 117 16.12 14.07 6.30
C PHE A 117 17.04 12.96 6.81
N ASN A 118 16.65 12.31 7.91
CA ASN A 118 17.40 11.19 8.50
C ASN A 118 16.83 9.85 8.08
N LEU A 119 15.52 9.78 7.92
CA LEU A 119 14.78 8.54 7.69
C LEU A 119 13.84 8.72 6.50
N THR A 120 13.60 7.63 5.80
CA THR A 120 12.61 7.54 4.72
C THR A 120 11.46 6.63 5.12
N MET A 121 10.24 7.05 4.82
CA MET A 121 9.02 6.29 5.02
C MET A 121 8.32 6.12 3.68
N SER A 122 8.22 4.89 3.17
CA SER A 122 7.71 4.64 1.82
C SER A 122 7.18 3.21 1.65
N TYR A 123 6.57 2.90 0.51
CA TYR A 123 6.09 1.56 0.19
C TYR A 123 7.25 0.57 -0.09
N HIS A 124 8.41 1.07 -0.50
CA HIS A 124 9.55 0.25 -0.89
C HIS A 124 10.25 -0.36 0.34
N SER A 125 10.69 -1.62 0.25
CA SER A 125 11.37 -2.35 1.33
C SER A 125 12.74 -1.79 1.74
N HIS A 126 13.35 -0.95 0.89
CA HIS A 126 14.58 -0.22 1.22
C HIS A 126 14.33 1.13 1.94
N ALA A 127 13.09 1.46 2.28
CA ALA A 127 12.80 2.58 3.17
C ALA A 127 13.18 2.22 4.61
N ASP A 128 13.57 3.21 5.42
CA ASP A 128 13.78 2.99 6.87
C ASP A 128 12.49 2.54 7.57
N ILE A 129 11.35 3.03 7.08
CA ILE A 129 10.01 2.69 7.55
C ILE A 129 9.18 2.25 6.32
N THR A 130 8.96 0.96 6.16
CA THR A 130 8.14 0.43 5.07
C THR A 130 6.65 0.52 5.41
N VAL A 131 5.86 1.03 4.48
CA VAL A 131 4.42 1.25 4.63
C VAL A 131 3.64 0.66 3.46
N PRO A 132 3.17 -0.58 3.56
CA PRO A 132 2.46 -1.22 2.47
C PRO A 132 1.08 -0.57 2.22
N TYR A 133 0.56 -0.69 1.00
CA TYR A 133 -0.83 -0.32 0.70
C TYR A 133 -1.83 -1.35 1.24
N GLY A 134 -1.46 -2.62 1.22
CA GLY A 134 -2.20 -3.72 1.78
C GLY A 134 -1.32 -4.95 1.97
N LYS A 135 -1.87 -5.96 2.64
CA LYS A 135 -1.25 -7.28 2.80
C LYS A 135 -2.30 -8.36 2.92
N LEU A 136 -1.89 -9.59 2.66
CA LEU A 136 -2.70 -10.76 2.98
C LEU A 136 -2.49 -11.18 4.43
N LEU A 137 -3.60 -11.46 5.12
CA LEU A 137 -3.60 -12.06 6.44
C LEU A 137 -4.23 -13.44 6.35
N GLN A 138 -3.60 -14.43 6.99
CA GLN A 138 -4.17 -15.77 7.07
C GLN A 138 -5.46 -15.76 7.90
N ARG A 139 -6.49 -16.46 7.40
CA ARG A 139 -7.75 -16.64 8.11
C ARG A 139 -7.57 -17.62 9.25
N LYS A 140 -8.15 -17.31 10.41
CA LYS A 140 -8.20 -18.24 11.55
C LYS A 140 -9.10 -19.45 11.29
N LYS A 141 -10.11 -19.30 10.43
CA LYS A 141 -11.03 -20.36 10.00
C LYS A 141 -11.18 -20.28 8.47
N PRO A 142 -10.58 -21.22 7.72
CA PRO A 142 -10.74 -21.27 6.26
C PRO A 142 -12.20 -21.48 5.84
N GLY A 143 -12.58 -20.91 4.69
CA GLY A 143 -13.81 -21.28 3.96
C GLY A 143 -15.17 -20.71 4.39
N LEU A 144 -15.29 -20.00 5.51
CA LEU A 144 -16.63 -19.64 6.05
C LEU A 144 -17.34 -18.44 5.37
N ASP A 145 -16.65 -17.53 4.67
CA ASP A 145 -17.26 -16.24 4.27
C ASP A 145 -16.95 -15.76 2.83
N PHE A 146 -16.21 -16.51 2.02
CA PHE A 146 -15.84 -16.02 0.67
C PHE A 146 -16.83 -16.47 -0.41
N VAL A 147 -17.72 -15.56 -0.81
CA VAL A 147 -18.59 -15.73 -1.97
C VAL A 147 -18.01 -14.98 -3.16
N ILE A 148 -17.65 -15.71 -4.22
CA ILE A 148 -17.29 -15.12 -5.51
C ILE A 148 -18.53 -14.39 -6.06
N PRO A 149 -18.44 -13.10 -6.42
CA PRO A 149 -19.56 -12.39 -7.03
C PRO A 149 -20.03 -13.12 -8.31
N LYS A 150 -21.26 -13.64 -8.29
CA LYS A 150 -21.81 -14.47 -9.37
C LYS A 150 -22.32 -13.65 -10.57
N ASN A 151 -22.80 -12.43 -10.34
CA ASN A 151 -23.47 -11.60 -11.35
C ASN A 151 -22.50 -10.70 -12.13
N LYS A 152 -21.49 -11.30 -12.76
CA LYS A 152 -20.52 -10.56 -13.59
C LYS A 152 -21.16 -10.21 -14.94
N SER A 153 -21.26 -8.92 -15.24
CA SER A 153 -21.92 -8.37 -16.44
C SER A 153 -20.93 -7.95 -17.53
N TYR A 154 -19.66 -7.72 -17.18
CA TYR A 154 -18.67 -7.13 -18.07
C TYR A 154 -17.36 -7.91 -18.07
N GLU A 155 -16.69 -8.00 -19.23
CA GLU A 155 -15.39 -8.69 -19.35
C GLU A 155 -14.34 -8.01 -18.46
N ALA A 156 -14.17 -6.69 -18.55
CA ALA A 156 -13.23 -5.97 -17.69
C ALA A 156 -13.71 -4.58 -17.30
N CYS A 157 -13.20 -4.07 -16.19
CA CYS A 157 -13.38 -2.70 -15.70
C CYS A 157 -12.02 -2.00 -15.61
N TRP A 158 -11.97 -0.71 -15.95
CA TRP A 158 -10.84 0.17 -15.61
C TRP A 158 -11.37 1.49 -15.05
N VAL A 159 -11.02 1.77 -13.80
CA VAL A 159 -11.36 3.04 -13.14
C VAL A 159 -10.08 3.86 -13.01
N VAL A 160 -10.00 5.00 -13.69
CA VAL A 160 -8.78 5.80 -13.80
C VAL A 160 -9.05 7.28 -13.57
N SER A 161 -8.32 7.88 -12.62
CA SER A 161 -8.39 9.31 -12.30
C SER A 161 -7.35 10.15 -13.05
N ASN A 162 -6.15 9.60 -13.30
CA ASN A 162 -5.06 10.28 -14.01
C ASN A 162 -4.83 9.69 -15.41
N TYR A 163 -5.83 9.79 -16.29
CA TYR A 163 -5.71 9.29 -17.65
C TYR A 163 -4.89 10.27 -18.51
N GLN A 164 -3.81 9.79 -19.13
CA GLN A 164 -3.04 10.53 -20.12
C GLN A 164 -2.76 9.64 -21.31
N LYS A 165 -2.95 10.15 -22.53
CA LYS A 165 -2.84 9.34 -23.77
C LYS A 165 -1.45 8.74 -23.96
N TRP A 166 -0.39 9.43 -23.51
CA TRP A 166 1.00 9.00 -23.67
C TRP A 166 1.48 8.00 -22.59
N HIS A 167 0.69 7.71 -21.56
CA HIS A 167 1.09 6.73 -20.56
C HIS A 167 1.04 5.30 -21.13
N LYS A 168 2.01 4.45 -20.76
CA LYS A 168 2.06 3.02 -21.15
C LYS A 168 0.74 2.30 -20.85
N ARG A 169 0.15 2.53 -19.66
CA ARG A 169 -1.13 1.94 -19.26
C ARG A 169 -2.30 2.30 -20.18
N SER A 170 -2.29 3.52 -20.73
CA SER A 170 -3.32 3.98 -21.67
C SER A 170 -3.15 3.30 -23.02
N ALA A 171 -1.92 3.12 -23.50
CA ALA A 171 -1.63 2.37 -24.72
C ALA A 171 -2.03 0.89 -24.58
N VAL A 172 -1.69 0.24 -23.46
CA VAL A 172 -2.10 -1.14 -23.16
C VAL A 172 -3.63 -1.25 -23.13
N PHE A 173 -4.32 -0.34 -22.43
CA PHE A 173 -5.79 -0.30 -22.41
C PHE A 173 -6.38 -0.13 -23.81
N GLN A 174 -5.87 0.80 -24.62
CA GLN A 174 -6.39 1.05 -25.97
C GLN A 174 -6.28 -0.18 -26.87
N GLU A 175 -5.15 -0.90 -26.80
CA GLU A 175 -4.94 -2.12 -27.56
C GLU A 175 -5.83 -3.27 -27.05
N LEU A 176 -5.94 -3.42 -25.73
CA LEU A 176 -6.79 -4.43 -25.11
C LEU A 176 -8.26 -4.22 -25.47
N ASN A 177 -8.71 -2.96 -25.46
CA ASN A 177 -10.10 -2.60 -25.71
C ASN A 177 -10.56 -2.83 -27.17
N LYS A 178 -9.63 -3.07 -28.11
CA LYS A 178 -9.98 -3.50 -29.48
C LYS A 178 -10.56 -4.91 -29.50
N ASN A 179 -10.11 -5.77 -28.58
CA ASN A 179 -10.39 -7.19 -28.57
C ASN A 179 -11.02 -7.65 -27.25
N LEU A 180 -11.35 -6.77 -26.32
CA LEU A 180 -12.00 -7.05 -25.04
C LEU A 180 -12.91 -5.86 -24.68
N ASN A 181 -14.13 -6.09 -24.23
CA ASN A 181 -15.03 -5.03 -23.81
C ASN A 181 -14.65 -4.52 -22.41
N VAL A 182 -13.85 -3.45 -22.36
CA VAL A 182 -13.42 -2.83 -21.11
C VAL A 182 -14.30 -1.63 -20.77
N GLN A 183 -14.98 -1.70 -19.62
CA GLN A 183 -15.73 -0.56 -19.08
C GLN A 183 -14.78 0.47 -18.46
N LEU A 184 -14.65 1.62 -19.13
CA LEU A 184 -13.85 2.75 -18.66
C LEU A 184 -14.67 3.68 -17.77
N TYR A 185 -14.15 3.98 -16.59
CA TYR A 185 -14.71 4.94 -15.64
C TYR A 185 -13.68 5.98 -15.22
N GLY A 186 -14.16 7.17 -14.88
CA GLY A 186 -13.35 8.33 -14.51
C GLY A 186 -13.79 9.59 -15.24
N LEU A 187 -13.17 10.71 -14.88
CA LEU A 187 -13.46 12.02 -15.47
C LEU A 187 -13.16 12.05 -16.98
N SER A 188 -12.09 11.40 -17.42
CA SER A 188 -11.71 11.31 -18.83
C SER A 188 -12.75 10.59 -19.70
N ALA A 189 -13.57 9.72 -19.09
CA ALA A 189 -14.64 8.98 -19.75
C ALA A 189 -16.03 9.58 -19.51
N LYS A 190 -16.12 10.76 -18.85
CA LYS A 190 -17.39 11.36 -18.40
C LYS A 190 -18.26 10.40 -17.56
N LYS A 191 -17.62 9.48 -16.84
CA LYS A 191 -18.25 8.48 -15.98
C LYS A 191 -17.58 8.47 -14.60
N PRO A 192 -17.64 9.60 -13.85
CA PRO A 192 -17.08 9.64 -12.51
C PRO A 192 -17.79 8.61 -11.61
N LEU A 193 -17.05 8.02 -10.67
CA LEU A 193 -17.59 7.08 -9.69
C LEU A 193 -17.38 7.64 -8.28
N PRO A 194 -18.45 7.75 -7.46
CA PRO A 194 -18.29 8.04 -6.05
C PRO A 194 -17.60 6.86 -5.33
N LYS A 195 -16.98 7.14 -4.19
CA LYS A 195 -16.14 6.16 -3.45
C LYS A 195 -16.93 4.92 -3.05
N GLU A 196 -18.21 5.10 -2.73
CA GLU A 196 -19.16 4.09 -2.28
C GLU A 196 -19.55 3.15 -3.43
N ALA A 197 -19.61 3.66 -4.66
CA ALA A 197 -19.94 2.89 -5.85
C ALA A 197 -18.74 2.15 -6.46
N LEU A 198 -17.51 2.42 -6.02
CA LEU A 198 -16.30 1.86 -6.64
C LEU A 198 -16.29 0.33 -6.60
N LEU A 199 -16.35 -0.27 -5.41
CA LEU A 199 -16.28 -1.73 -5.27
C LEU A 199 -17.52 -2.44 -5.85
N PRO A 200 -18.76 -1.95 -5.64
CA PRO A 200 -19.94 -2.52 -6.29
C PRO A 200 -19.89 -2.45 -7.82
N THR A 201 -19.27 -1.43 -8.40
CA THR A 201 -19.10 -1.33 -9.86
C THR A 201 -18.08 -2.35 -10.35
N ILE A 202 -16.91 -2.42 -9.69
CA ILE A 202 -15.84 -3.34 -10.09
C ILE A 202 -16.28 -4.80 -9.91
N SER A 203 -17.02 -5.15 -8.86
CA SER A 203 -17.44 -6.54 -8.60
C SER A 203 -18.27 -7.18 -9.73
N ARG A 204 -18.91 -6.34 -10.57
CA ARG A 204 -19.65 -6.74 -11.77
C ARG A 204 -18.76 -7.08 -12.97
N CYS A 205 -17.44 -6.93 -12.86
CA CYS A 205 -16.47 -7.27 -13.89
C CYS A 205 -15.79 -8.62 -13.59
N TYR A 206 -15.44 -9.38 -14.63
CA TYR A 206 -14.54 -10.53 -14.47
C TYR A 206 -13.14 -10.05 -14.07
N PHE A 207 -12.64 -9.05 -14.78
CA PHE A 207 -11.30 -8.51 -14.58
C PHE A 207 -11.34 -7.05 -14.17
N TYR A 208 -10.39 -6.65 -13.32
CA TYR A 208 -10.08 -5.25 -13.08
C TYR A 208 -8.69 -4.94 -13.59
N LEU A 209 -8.56 -3.90 -14.42
CA LEU A 209 -7.26 -3.43 -14.90
C LEU A 209 -6.56 -2.66 -13.78
N ALA A 210 -5.78 -3.37 -12.96
CA ALA A 210 -5.01 -2.84 -11.85
C ALA A 210 -3.69 -2.21 -12.36
N PHE A 211 -3.81 -1.22 -13.24
CA PHE A 211 -2.66 -0.60 -13.92
C PHE A 211 -2.11 0.59 -13.13
N GLU A 212 -0.87 0.45 -12.65
CA GLU A 212 -0.17 1.52 -11.97
C GLU A 212 0.14 2.69 -12.90
N ASN A 213 0.21 3.89 -12.33
CA ASN A 213 0.61 5.10 -13.07
C ASN A 213 2.08 5.06 -13.49
N THR A 214 2.89 4.26 -12.80
CA THR A 214 4.31 4.10 -13.08
C THR A 214 4.73 2.68 -12.79
N GLN A 215 5.64 2.13 -13.61
CA GLN A 215 6.23 0.82 -13.38
C GLN A 215 7.50 1.04 -12.56
N SER A 216 7.40 0.86 -11.25
CA SER A 216 8.50 0.97 -10.31
C SER A 216 8.54 -0.28 -9.44
N PRO A 217 9.74 -0.77 -9.04
CA PRO A 217 9.87 -1.93 -8.16
C PRO A 217 8.96 -1.82 -6.93
N GLN A 218 8.27 -2.91 -6.59
CA GLN A 218 7.40 -3.04 -5.41
C GLN A 218 6.21 -2.06 -5.36
N TYR A 219 5.99 -1.24 -6.38
CA TYR A 219 4.92 -0.24 -6.39
C TYR A 219 3.56 -0.88 -6.71
N ILE A 220 2.94 -1.46 -5.67
CA ILE A 220 1.67 -2.19 -5.74
C ILE A 220 0.67 -1.52 -4.81
N THR A 221 -0.31 -0.84 -5.39
CA THR A 221 -1.14 0.15 -4.69
C THR A 221 -2.55 -0.35 -4.37
N GLU A 222 -3.45 0.58 -4.02
CA GLU A 222 -4.88 0.30 -3.83
C GLU A 222 -5.54 -0.39 -5.03
N LYS A 223 -4.95 -0.29 -6.24
CA LYS A 223 -5.47 -0.92 -7.45
C LYS A 223 -5.52 -2.44 -7.34
N LEU A 224 -4.46 -3.06 -6.81
CA LEU A 224 -4.47 -4.48 -6.51
C LEU A 224 -5.31 -4.75 -5.27
N TRP A 225 -4.97 -4.08 -4.16
CA TRP A 225 -5.45 -4.46 -2.83
C TRP A 225 -6.91 -4.11 -2.58
N ARG A 226 -7.31 -2.86 -2.84
CA ARG A 226 -8.66 -2.37 -2.56
C ARG A 226 -9.59 -2.60 -3.74
N ASN A 227 -9.13 -2.32 -4.95
CA ASN A 227 -10.03 -2.27 -6.10
C ASN A 227 -10.26 -3.66 -6.70
N ALA A 228 -9.23 -4.50 -6.86
CA ALA A 228 -9.36 -5.82 -7.50
C ALA A 228 -9.62 -6.97 -6.52
N PHE A 229 -8.69 -7.16 -5.58
CA PHE A 229 -8.98 -7.88 -4.34
C PHE A 229 -10.07 -7.10 -3.59
N GLN A 230 -10.57 -7.42 -2.40
CA GLN A 230 -11.83 -6.80 -1.86
C GLN A 230 -13.09 -6.82 -2.78
N ALA A 231 -13.16 -6.18 -3.95
CA ALA A 231 -14.27 -6.24 -4.91
C ALA A 231 -14.55 -7.65 -5.48
N GLY A 232 -13.60 -8.59 -5.37
CA GLY A 232 -13.83 -9.99 -5.78
C GLY A 232 -13.69 -10.18 -7.29
N THR A 233 -12.71 -9.51 -7.88
CA THR A 233 -12.35 -9.64 -9.30
C THR A 233 -10.91 -10.10 -9.44
N VAL A 234 -10.58 -10.66 -10.61
CA VAL A 234 -9.21 -11.06 -10.92
C VAL A 234 -8.47 -9.83 -11.45
N PRO A 235 -7.40 -9.36 -10.79
CA PRO A 235 -6.60 -8.24 -11.28
C PRO A 235 -5.80 -8.64 -12.52
N VAL A 236 -5.87 -7.80 -13.55
CA VAL A 236 -4.90 -7.76 -14.64
C VAL A 236 -3.94 -6.62 -14.32
N VAL A 237 -2.68 -6.95 -14.05
CA VAL A 237 -1.70 -6.02 -13.45
C VAL A 237 -0.68 -5.52 -14.46
N LEU A 238 -0.35 -4.23 -14.35
CA LEU A 238 0.73 -3.57 -15.07
C LEU A 238 1.39 -2.60 -14.09
N GLY A 239 2.65 -2.86 -13.72
CA GLY A 239 3.35 -2.12 -12.67
C GLY A 239 4.79 -2.64 -12.50
N PRO A 240 5.22 -3.05 -11.29
CA PRO A 240 6.51 -3.72 -11.11
C PRO A 240 6.63 -5.05 -11.86
N PRO A 241 7.83 -5.66 -11.95
CA PRO A 241 8.00 -7.00 -12.46
C PRO A 241 7.15 -8.05 -11.72
N ARG A 242 6.75 -9.12 -12.42
CA ARG A 242 5.93 -10.22 -11.87
C ARG A 242 6.38 -10.73 -10.49
N ARG A 243 7.69 -10.89 -10.29
CA ARG A 243 8.27 -11.37 -9.01
C ARG A 243 7.87 -10.51 -7.79
N ASP A 244 7.66 -9.20 -7.99
CA ASP A 244 7.30 -8.30 -6.90
C ASP A 244 5.83 -8.51 -6.48
N TYR A 245 4.96 -8.89 -7.43
CA TYR A 245 3.60 -9.31 -7.13
C TYR A 245 3.58 -10.67 -6.41
N GLU A 246 4.41 -11.63 -6.86
CA GLU A 246 4.52 -12.97 -6.24
C GLU A 246 5.10 -12.91 -4.82
N ALA A 247 5.91 -11.89 -4.51
CA ALA A 247 6.43 -11.65 -3.16
C ALA A 247 5.34 -11.27 -2.14
N VAL A 248 4.18 -10.79 -2.59
CA VAL A 248 3.12 -10.26 -1.70
C VAL A 248 1.75 -10.91 -1.91
N ALA A 249 1.55 -11.63 -3.02
CA ALA A 249 0.30 -12.28 -3.37
C ALA A 249 0.56 -13.66 -4.02
N PRO A 250 -0.36 -14.63 -3.87
CA PRO A 250 -0.22 -15.94 -4.48
C PRO A 250 -0.03 -15.84 -6.00
N PRO A 251 0.87 -16.64 -6.61
CA PRO A 251 1.14 -16.58 -8.06
C PRO A 251 -0.11 -16.75 -8.94
N ASN A 252 -1.10 -17.52 -8.46
CA ASN A 252 -2.40 -17.72 -9.12
C ASN A 252 -3.51 -16.83 -8.53
N SER A 253 -3.21 -15.54 -8.31
CA SER A 253 -4.20 -14.55 -7.84
C SER A 253 -4.31 -13.32 -8.75
N PHE A 254 -3.45 -13.20 -9.75
CA PHE A 254 -3.37 -12.08 -10.68
C PHE A 254 -2.88 -12.54 -12.05
N ILE A 255 -3.16 -11.74 -13.07
CA ILE A 255 -2.70 -11.94 -14.45
C ILE A 255 -1.76 -10.79 -14.81
N HIS A 256 -0.49 -11.08 -15.09
CA HIS A 256 0.48 -10.03 -15.41
C HIS A 256 0.47 -9.75 -16.91
N VAL A 257 0.44 -8.48 -17.32
CA VAL A 257 0.40 -8.13 -18.76
C VAL A 257 1.60 -8.69 -19.52
N ASP A 258 2.79 -8.66 -18.90
CA ASP A 258 4.03 -9.14 -19.54
C ASP A 258 4.16 -10.67 -19.62
N ASP A 259 3.17 -11.45 -19.13
CA ASP A 259 3.15 -12.92 -19.31
C ASP A 259 2.77 -13.33 -20.75
N PHE A 260 2.31 -12.37 -21.56
CA PHE A 260 1.76 -12.60 -22.90
C PHE A 260 2.66 -12.01 -23.98
N LYS A 261 2.80 -12.74 -25.09
CA LYS A 261 3.57 -12.29 -26.27
C LYS A 261 3.00 -11.02 -26.92
N SER A 262 1.71 -10.73 -26.70
CA SER A 262 1.05 -9.53 -27.21
C SER A 262 -0.20 -9.20 -26.39
N ILE A 263 -0.66 -7.96 -26.46
CA ILE A 263 -1.93 -7.54 -25.82
C ILE A 263 -3.14 -8.24 -26.44
N LYS A 264 -3.08 -8.62 -27.71
CA LYS A 264 -4.10 -9.45 -28.36
C LYS A 264 -4.18 -10.83 -27.72
N ALA A 265 -3.04 -11.48 -27.47
CA ALA A 265 -3.00 -12.78 -26.79
C ALA A 265 -3.53 -12.68 -25.35
N LEU A 266 -3.23 -11.58 -24.65
CA LEU A 266 -3.85 -11.29 -23.34
C LEU A 266 -5.38 -11.17 -23.46
N ALA A 267 -5.91 -10.42 -24.43
CA ALA A 267 -7.35 -10.28 -24.64
C ALA A 267 -8.04 -11.63 -24.89
N GLU A 268 -7.45 -12.46 -25.75
CA GLU A 268 -7.94 -13.81 -26.07
C GLU A 268 -7.94 -14.71 -24.84
N TYR A 269 -6.88 -14.67 -24.04
CA TYR A 269 -6.79 -15.41 -22.78
C TYR A 269 -7.88 -14.99 -21.78
N LEU A 270 -8.05 -13.68 -21.56
CA LEU A 270 -9.08 -13.15 -20.65
C LEU A 270 -10.49 -13.55 -21.09
N ARG A 271 -10.80 -13.47 -22.39
CA ARG A 271 -12.09 -13.92 -22.92
C ARG A 271 -12.27 -15.44 -22.82
N GLY A 272 -11.20 -16.22 -22.96
CA GLY A 272 -11.24 -17.66 -22.72
C GLY A 272 -11.67 -17.97 -21.28
N LEU A 273 -11.09 -17.26 -20.30
CA LEU A 273 -11.44 -17.42 -18.89
C LEU A 273 -12.89 -17.06 -18.56
N THR A 274 -13.50 -16.07 -19.24
CA THR A 274 -14.93 -15.75 -18.97
C THR A 274 -15.89 -16.85 -19.41
N LYS A 275 -15.43 -17.79 -20.24
CA LYS A 275 -16.19 -18.95 -20.72
C LYS A 275 -15.89 -20.23 -19.93
N ASP A 276 -14.94 -20.18 -18.99
CA ASP A 276 -14.47 -21.32 -18.20
C ASP A 276 -14.51 -20.95 -16.71
N PRO A 277 -15.67 -21.14 -16.05
CA PRO A 277 -15.86 -20.76 -14.65
C PRO A 277 -14.87 -21.43 -13.70
N GLU A 278 -14.45 -22.66 -13.97
CA GLU A 278 -13.50 -23.38 -13.14
C GLU A 278 -12.13 -22.71 -13.17
N LYS A 279 -11.59 -22.42 -14.37
CA LYS A 279 -10.31 -21.71 -14.49
C LYS A 279 -10.38 -20.29 -13.95
N TYR A 280 -11.49 -19.59 -14.17
CA TYR A 280 -11.66 -18.26 -13.59
C TYR A 280 -11.68 -18.30 -12.06
N ASN A 281 -12.45 -19.22 -11.47
CA ASN A 281 -12.57 -19.34 -10.01
C ASN A 281 -11.24 -19.76 -9.36
N ALA A 282 -10.39 -20.51 -10.07
CA ALA A 282 -9.06 -20.87 -9.58
C ALA A 282 -8.21 -19.65 -9.18
N TYR A 283 -8.35 -18.51 -9.87
CA TYR A 283 -7.67 -17.25 -9.53
C TYR A 283 -8.17 -16.60 -8.22
N LEU A 284 -9.29 -17.06 -7.68
CA LEU A 284 -9.92 -16.53 -6.47
C LEU A 284 -9.82 -17.50 -5.28
N ASN A 285 -9.31 -18.72 -5.48
CA ASN A 285 -9.23 -19.77 -4.45
C ASN A 285 -8.41 -19.35 -3.23
N TRP A 286 -7.36 -18.54 -3.41
CA TRP A 286 -6.53 -18.03 -2.31
C TRP A 286 -7.34 -17.33 -1.19
N ARG A 287 -8.54 -16.84 -1.50
CA ARG A 287 -9.40 -16.15 -0.53
C ARG A 287 -10.04 -17.09 0.49
N GLN A 288 -9.97 -18.40 0.27
CA GLN A 288 -10.33 -19.41 1.25
C GLN A 288 -9.39 -19.35 2.46
N ASP A 289 -8.11 -19.05 2.21
CA ASP A 289 -7.05 -19.05 3.22
C ASP A 289 -6.68 -17.66 3.71
N TYR A 290 -6.88 -16.62 2.88
CA TYR A 290 -6.45 -15.26 3.19
C TYR A 290 -7.58 -14.22 3.14
N MET A 291 -7.38 -13.14 3.87
CA MET A 291 -8.14 -11.89 3.77
C MET A 291 -7.21 -10.73 3.47
N VAL A 292 -7.74 -9.67 2.84
CA VAL A 292 -6.98 -8.46 2.55
C VAL A 292 -7.08 -7.50 3.74
N LYS A 293 -5.93 -7.15 4.33
CA LYS A 293 -5.81 -5.99 5.21
C LYS A 293 -5.30 -4.80 4.41
N LEU A 294 -6.03 -3.68 4.47
CA LEU A 294 -5.58 -2.41 3.90
C LEU A 294 -5.00 -1.52 5.00
N TYR A 295 -4.09 -0.65 4.61
CA TYR A 295 -3.57 0.41 5.46
C TYR A 295 -4.16 1.76 5.01
N THR A 296 -5.45 1.99 5.19
CA THR A 296 -6.09 3.25 4.75
C THR A 296 -6.06 4.36 5.79
N ASP A 297 -5.82 4.02 7.06
CA ASP A 297 -5.71 4.99 8.13
C ASP A 297 -4.27 5.47 8.28
N TRP A 298 -4.05 6.77 8.17
CA TRP A 298 -2.72 7.35 8.35
C TRP A 298 -2.19 7.18 9.77
N ARG A 299 -3.08 7.17 10.78
CA ARG A 299 -2.66 6.95 12.17
C ARG A 299 -2.01 5.59 12.33
N GLU A 300 -2.60 4.52 11.78
CA GLU A 300 -2.00 3.19 11.79
C GLU A 300 -0.61 3.19 11.14
N ARG A 301 -0.47 3.85 9.98
CA ARG A 301 0.82 3.94 9.27
C ARG A 301 1.89 4.59 10.14
N PHE A 302 1.56 5.67 10.85
CA PHE A 302 2.50 6.35 11.75
C PHE A 302 2.77 5.55 13.03
N CYS A 303 1.76 4.89 13.60
CA CYS A 303 1.94 4.04 14.78
C CYS A 303 2.91 2.87 14.53
N ASN A 304 3.00 2.36 13.30
CA ASN A 304 3.97 1.32 12.96
C ASN A 304 5.44 1.77 13.08
N ILE A 305 5.71 3.07 13.31
CA ILE A 305 7.04 3.57 13.66
C ILE A 305 7.42 3.16 15.10
N CYS A 306 6.47 3.14 16.05
CA CYS A 306 6.77 2.89 17.47
C CYS A 306 7.64 1.63 17.71
N PRO A 307 7.29 0.43 17.18
CA PRO A 307 8.03 -0.80 17.50
C PRO A 307 9.44 -0.86 16.91
N ILE A 308 9.74 -0.04 15.89
CA ILE A 308 11.03 -0.06 15.18
C ILE A 308 11.92 1.14 15.52
N TYR A 309 11.43 2.11 16.30
CA TYR A 309 12.17 3.34 16.61
C TYR A 309 13.57 3.08 17.17
N GLY A 310 13.69 2.14 18.11
CA GLY A 310 14.96 1.79 18.74
C GLY A 310 16.01 1.20 17.79
N GLN A 311 15.61 0.82 16.57
CA GLN A 311 16.49 0.24 15.55
C GLN A 311 17.15 1.31 14.68
N PHE A 312 16.70 2.56 14.74
CA PHE A 312 17.21 3.60 13.84
C PHE A 312 18.60 4.10 14.24
N PRO A 313 19.55 4.19 13.28
CA PRO A 313 20.94 4.57 13.54
C PRO A 313 21.03 6.00 14.12
N THR A 314 21.82 6.21 15.17
CA THR A 314 21.90 7.48 15.91
C THR A 314 22.35 8.67 15.05
N GLN A 315 23.22 8.43 14.07
CA GLN A 315 23.72 9.42 13.13
C GLN A 315 23.47 8.92 11.70
N LYS A 316 22.39 9.39 11.09
CA LYS A 316 22.08 9.15 9.67
C LYS A 316 21.43 10.38 9.08
N VAL A 317 21.90 10.77 7.90
CA VAL A 317 21.30 11.82 7.07
C VAL A 317 21.40 11.35 5.62
N TYR A 318 20.34 11.55 4.84
CA TYR A 318 20.38 11.32 3.41
C TYR A 318 21.05 12.50 2.72
N GLU A 319 22.34 12.35 2.39
CA GLU A 319 23.10 13.36 1.64
C GLU A 319 22.54 13.56 0.24
N ASP A 320 22.13 12.47 -0.42
CA ASP A 320 21.40 12.48 -1.68
C ASP A 320 20.06 11.75 -1.53
N LEU A 321 19.02 12.49 -1.16
CA LEU A 321 17.67 11.94 -1.07
C LEU A 321 17.13 11.52 -2.45
N ARG A 322 17.60 12.18 -3.52
CA ARG A 322 17.24 11.84 -4.89
C ARG A 322 17.78 10.47 -5.29
N ALA A 323 19.01 10.14 -4.90
CA ALA A 323 19.61 8.83 -5.17
C ALA A 323 18.81 7.70 -4.52
N TRP A 324 18.39 7.88 -3.27
CA TRP A 324 17.52 6.92 -2.59
C TRP A 324 16.14 6.84 -3.27
N ALA A 325 15.55 7.97 -3.67
CA ALA A 325 14.21 7.98 -4.25
C ALA A 325 14.14 7.48 -5.70
N LYS A 326 15.22 6.89 -6.25
CA LYS A 326 15.22 6.21 -7.55
C LYS A 326 14.76 4.74 -7.48
N TRP A 327 14.74 4.16 -6.28
CA TRP A 327 14.35 2.77 -6.03
C TRP A 327 12.83 2.59 -6.08
#